data_AF-A0AAU2WZQ9-F1
#
_entry.id   AF-A0AAU2WZQ9-F1
#
_cell.length_a   1.000
_cell.length_b   1.000
_cell.length_c   1.000
_cell.angle_alpha   90.00
_cell.angle_beta   90.00
_cell.angle_gamma   90.00
#
_symmetry.space_group_name_H-M   'P 1'
#
loop_
_entity.id
_entity.type
_entity.pdbx_description
1 polymer ?
#
loop_
_entity_poly.entity_id
_entity_poly.type
_entity_poly.pdbx_seq_one_letter_code
_entity_poly.pdbx_strand_id
1 'polypeptide(L)'
;MRTTQPLRTPTVAIARILRGLGLGQGSDFRVAGTYRNGERIGTHVLALTEHADLTIAAYADEIEQRSKEGPFEFRVSVQYPNGSRPMADIANYGPRTREVPPAPVEVSADARQAAEAAAGPAPRRHLPEAGSPAGSFLEVFRERAWQKRQADELRWSAGQAELLSAAGSIQLLFNRDGVLRHYPRPGWAGRTVADGRIDPLVKGGFLVITEPYGPGSKRVALTADGRHALLLWRRWRPTPTPKNAKEERAPLHPLLGGEEASRRKRAAAEEQRKRDAERDVMYAALDELIAWEERDDRLWKVWATVQGITHRLGRRRPVGWMPTPEEIAEYNLDPAAVDELRAEAGCAVPKPELPRMSPLRPLDLPPLPAAPSDEQLGLFDMRTESSNCLQ
;
A
#
# COMPACT_ATOMS: atom_id res chain seq x y z
N MET A 1 19.79 -4.34 -24.72
CA MET A 1 19.48 -3.23 -25.64
C MET A 1 18.36 -3.67 -26.57
N ARG A 2 17.16 -3.06 -26.51
CA ARG A 2 16.05 -3.41 -27.42
C ARG A 2 16.27 -2.71 -28.75
N THR A 3 16.54 -3.48 -29.79
CA THR A 3 16.63 -3.03 -31.19
C THR A 3 15.25 -2.57 -31.64
N THR A 4 15.06 -1.25 -31.73
CA THR A 4 13.80 -0.66 -32.20
C THR A 4 13.74 -0.82 -33.71
N GLN A 5 12.80 -1.63 -34.21
CA GLN A 5 12.61 -1.80 -35.67
C GLN A 5 12.37 -0.44 -36.36
N PRO A 6 12.96 -0.21 -37.55
CA PRO A 6 12.80 1.03 -38.29
C PRO A 6 11.34 1.26 -38.68
N LEU A 7 10.90 2.51 -38.54
CA LEU A 7 9.52 2.94 -38.82
C LEU A 7 9.26 2.93 -40.32
N ARG A 8 8.44 2.00 -40.81
CA ARG A 8 8.19 1.79 -42.25
C ARG A 8 7.21 2.79 -42.89
N THR A 9 6.38 3.49 -42.11
CA THR A 9 5.36 4.42 -42.64
C THR A 9 5.19 5.66 -41.76
N PRO A 10 4.82 6.83 -42.34
CA PRO A 10 4.59 8.06 -41.58
C PRO A 10 3.47 7.90 -40.54
N THR A 11 2.45 7.10 -40.86
CA THR A 11 1.34 6.79 -39.93
C THR A 11 1.84 6.14 -38.65
N VAL A 12 2.73 5.14 -38.74
CA VAL A 12 3.25 4.43 -37.56
C VAL A 12 4.23 5.32 -36.78
N ALA A 13 4.99 6.17 -37.47
CA ALA A 13 5.93 7.11 -36.86
C ALA A 13 5.22 8.09 -35.93
N ILE A 14 4.23 8.83 -36.43
CA ILE A 14 3.52 9.82 -35.62
C ILE A 14 2.66 9.15 -34.53
N ALA A 15 2.01 8.03 -34.82
CA ALA A 15 1.24 7.30 -33.82
C ALA A 15 2.10 6.73 -32.68
N ARG A 16 3.40 6.45 -32.93
CA ARG A 16 4.34 6.06 -31.87
C ARG A 16 4.69 7.24 -30.97
N ILE A 17 4.95 8.42 -31.56
CA ILE A 17 5.24 9.65 -30.81
C ILE A 17 4.05 9.99 -29.90
N LEU A 18 2.83 10.03 -30.44
CA LEU A 18 1.63 10.41 -29.69
C LEU A 18 1.22 9.38 -28.63
N ARG A 19 1.38 8.08 -28.89
CA ARG A 19 1.22 7.05 -27.84
C ARG A 19 2.29 7.19 -26.75
N GLY A 20 3.49 7.64 -27.11
CA GLY A 20 4.54 8.01 -26.15
C GLY A 20 4.13 9.15 -25.22
N LEU A 21 3.24 10.04 -25.67
CA LEU A 21 2.64 11.12 -24.86
C LEU A 21 1.39 10.66 -24.08
N GLY A 22 1.03 9.38 -24.14
CA GLY A 22 -0.11 8.82 -23.42
C GLY A 22 -1.45 8.91 -24.14
N LEU A 23 -1.49 9.38 -25.40
CA LEU A 23 -2.72 9.44 -26.19
C LEU A 23 -3.04 8.07 -26.81
N GLY A 24 -4.31 7.67 -26.79
CA GLY A 24 -4.78 6.44 -27.43
C GLY A 24 -5.19 6.64 -28.88
N GLN A 25 -4.65 5.82 -29.79
CA GLN A 25 -5.09 5.82 -31.20
C GLN A 25 -6.48 5.19 -31.31
N GLY A 26 -7.44 5.94 -31.87
CA GLY A 26 -8.86 5.56 -31.97
C GLY A 26 -9.75 6.08 -30.83
N SER A 27 -9.17 6.46 -29.68
CA SER A 27 -9.88 7.14 -28.60
C SER A 27 -9.62 8.64 -28.59
N ASP A 28 -8.35 9.03 -28.57
CA ASP A 28 -7.90 10.41 -28.40
C ASP A 28 -7.48 11.06 -29.71
N PHE A 29 -6.97 10.26 -30.66
CA PHE A 29 -6.60 10.75 -31.98
C PHE A 29 -6.78 9.68 -33.07
N ARG A 30 -6.91 10.14 -34.31
CA ARG A 30 -6.91 9.30 -35.51
C ARG A 30 -5.91 9.84 -36.52
N VAL A 31 -5.13 8.95 -37.12
CA VAL A 31 -4.21 9.31 -38.20
C VAL A 31 -4.88 9.05 -39.55
N ALA A 32 -4.91 10.06 -40.41
CA ALA A 32 -5.53 10.00 -41.72
C ALA A 32 -4.54 10.40 -42.83
N GLY A 33 -4.74 9.84 -44.03
CA GLY A 33 -3.98 10.19 -45.22
C GLY A 33 -4.76 11.19 -46.07
N THR A 34 -4.06 12.17 -46.64
CA THR A 34 -4.64 13.14 -47.57
C THR A 34 -4.22 12.76 -48.98
N TYR A 35 -5.19 12.63 -49.89
CA TYR A 35 -4.99 12.19 -51.27
C TYR A 35 -5.42 13.28 -52.26
N ARG A 36 -4.67 13.42 -53.36
CA ARG A 36 -5.06 14.25 -54.52
C ARG A 36 -4.70 13.49 -55.78
N ASN A 37 -5.64 13.41 -56.72
CA ASN A 37 -5.48 12.65 -57.96
C ASN A 37 -5.09 11.17 -57.72
N GLY A 38 -5.55 10.56 -56.62
CA GLY A 38 -5.23 9.18 -56.25
C GLY A 38 -3.87 8.97 -55.57
N GLU A 39 -3.01 9.99 -55.53
CA GLU A 39 -1.72 9.94 -54.84
C GLU A 39 -1.80 10.54 -53.44
N ARG A 40 -1.12 9.92 -52.46
CA ARG A 40 -1.07 10.42 -51.09
C ARG A 40 -0.10 11.58 -50.99
N ILE A 41 -0.60 12.79 -50.79
CA ILE A 41 0.22 13.98 -50.57
C ILE A 41 0.77 14.02 -49.14
N GLY A 42 0.01 13.49 -48.16
CA GLY A 42 0.40 13.65 -46.78
C GLY A 42 -0.35 12.78 -45.78
N THR A 43 0.02 12.98 -44.52
CA THR A 43 -0.50 12.36 -43.32
C THR A 43 -0.81 13.45 -42.33
N HIS A 44 -2.03 13.46 -41.81
CA HIS A 44 -2.43 14.36 -40.73
C HIS A 44 -3.03 13.58 -39.56
N VAL A 45 -3.09 14.22 -38.41
CA VAL A 45 -3.65 13.66 -37.17
C VAL A 45 -4.83 14.50 -36.74
N LEU A 46 -5.99 13.84 -36.62
CA LEU A 46 -7.20 14.41 -36.06
C LEU A 46 -7.22 14.13 -34.56
N ALA A 47 -7.16 15.17 -33.73
CA ALA A 47 -7.49 15.08 -32.31
C ALA A 47 -9.01 14.86 -32.15
N LEU A 48 -9.40 13.86 -31.35
CA LEU A 48 -10.81 13.48 -31.13
C LEU A 48 -11.33 13.98 -29.79
N THR A 49 -10.45 14.28 -28.84
CA THR A 49 -10.79 14.69 -27.47
C THR A 49 -10.12 16.00 -27.10
N GLU A 50 -10.75 16.75 -26.19
CA GLU A 50 -10.15 17.97 -25.63
C GLU A 50 -8.82 17.71 -24.93
N HIS A 51 -8.71 16.56 -24.26
CA HIS A 51 -7.45 16.14 -23.66
C HIS A 51 -6.34 15.98 -24.70
N ALA A 52 -6.66 15.45 -25.88
CA ALA A 52 -5.71 15.31 -26.97
C ALA A 52 -5.25 16.67 -27.51
N ASP A 53 -6.18 17.61 -27.74
CA ASP A 53 -5.85 18.97 -28.17
C ASP A 53 -4.89 19.67 -27.19
N LEU A 54 -5.22 19.63 -25.90
CA LEU A 54 -4.41 20.24 -24.84
C LEU A 54 -3.02 19.59 -24.76
N THR A 55 -2.96 18.27 -24.85
CA THR A 55 -1.69 17.53 -24.76
C THR A 55 -0.83 17.81 -26.00
N ILE A 56 -1.40 17.77 -27.20
CA ILE A 56 -0.65 18.05 -28.44
C ILE A 56 -0.16 19.50 -28.43
N ALA A 57 -0.99 20.45 -28.01
CA ALA A 57 -0.59 21.85 -27.92
C ALA A 57 0.54 22.07 -26.89
N ALA A 58 0.45 21.45 -25.71
CA ALA A 58 1.47 21.57 -24.67
C ALA A 58 2.83 20.96 -25.08
N TYR A 59 2.81 19.88 -25.88
CA TYR A 59 4.01 19.15 -26.31
C TYR A 59 4.37 19.40 -27.80
N ALA A 60 3.87 20.49 -28.39
CA ALA A 60 4.03 20.77 -29.82
C ALA A 60 5.50 20.77 -30.28
N ASP A 61 6.39 21.43 -29.51
CA ASP A 61 7.83 21.48 -29.80
C ASP A 61 8.51 20.11 -29.71
N GLU A 62 8.12 19.30 -28.71
CA GLU A 62 8.69 17.97 -28.52
C GLU A 62 8.26 17.01 -29.64
N ILE A 63 7.02 17.11 -30.09
CA ILE A 63 6.51 16.33 -31.23
C ILE A 63 7.28 16.67 -32.51
N GLU A 64 7.47 17.96 -32.80
CA GLU A 64 8.25 18.42 -33.96
C GLU A 64 9.69 17.91 -33.87
N GLN A 65 10.35 18.09 -32.72
CA GLN A 65 11.73 17.67 -32.50
C GLN A 65 11.91 16.16 -32.69
N ARG A 66 11.06 15.35 -32.07
CA ARG A 66 11.10 13.87 -32.21
C ARG A 66 10.77 13.40 -33.62
N SER A 67 9.95 14.15 -34.35
CA SER A 67 9.66 13.82 -35.74
C SER A 67 10.86 14.08 -36.67
N LYS A 68 11.64 15.14 -36.41
CA LYS A 68 12.86 15.48 -37.17
C LYS A 68 13.97 14.45 -37.00
N GLU A 69 14.05 13.80 -35.84
CA GLU A 69 14.97 12.69 -35.60
C GLU A 69 14.58 11.41 -36.36
N GLY A 70 13.34 11.34 -36.88
CA GLY A 70 12.84 10.25 -37.70
C GLY A 70 12.89 10.52 -39.20
N PRO A 71 12.57 9.52 -40.03
CA PRO A 71 12.54 9.66 -41.49
C PRO A 71 11.36 10.51 -42.02
N PHE A 72 10.46 10.97 -41.14
CA PHE A 72 9.26 11.72 -41.51
C PHE A 72 9.09 12.90 -40.56
N GLU A 73 9.33 14.11 -41.06
CA GLU A 73 9.11 15.35 -40.31
C GLU A 73 7.62 15.70 -40.26
N PHE A 74 7.13 16.03 -39.05
CA PHE A 74 5.76 16.49 -38.81
C PHE A 74 5.80 17.89 -38.20
N ARG A 75 4.81 18.71 -38.56
CA ARG A 75 4.62 20.07 -38.05
C ARG A 75 3.36 20.08 -37.20
N VAL A 76 3.42 20.80 -36.07
CA VAL A 76 2.27 20.98 -35.18
C VAL A 76 1.76 22.41 -35.31
N SER A 77 0.50 22.53 -35.72
CA SER A 77 -0.22 23.79 -35.78
C SER A 77 -1.17 23.89 -34.60
N VAL A 78 -1.13 25.00 -33.87
CA VAL A 78 -1.99 25.27 -32.70
C VAL A 78 -2.71 26.59 -32.95
N GLN A 79 -4.04 26.54 -32.92
CA GLN A 79 -4.92 27.68 -33.13
C GLN A 79 -5.92 27.81 -31.98
N TYR A 80 -6.40 29.03 -31.71
CA TYR A 80 -7.40 29.32 -30.68
C TYR A 80 -8.65 29.97 -31.31
N PRO A 81 -9.41 29.24 -32.16
CA PRO A 81 -10.52 29.83 -32.91
C PRO A 81 -11.62 30.45 -32.02
N ASN A 82 -11.73 29.97 -30.77
CA ASN A 82 -12.69 30.45 -29.77
C ASN A 82 -12.01 31.02 -28.50
N GLY A 83 -10.73 31.41 -28.60
CA GLY A 83 -9.99 32.09 -27.54
C GLY A 83 -9.44 31.21 -26.41
N SER A 84 -10.24 30.39 -25.74
CA SER A 84 -9.78 29.68 -24.53
C SER A 84 -9.24 28.28 -24.77
N ARG A 85 -9.70 27.60 -25.83
CA ARG A 85 -9.35 26.21 -26.11
C ARG A 85 -8.41 26.10 -27.33
N PRO A 86 -7.25 25.45 -27.19
CA PRO A 86 -6.41 25.16 -28.34
C PRO A 86 -7.06 24.09 -29.21
N MET A 87 -6.95 24.26 -30.52
CA MET A 87 -7.21 23.24 -31.53
C MET A 87 -5.87 22.90 -32.15
N ALA A 88 -5.43 21.65 -31.98
CA ALA A 88 -4.12 21.23 -32.42
C ALA A 88 -4.23 20.28 -33.62
N ASP A 89 -3.53 20.61 -34.70
CA ASP A 89 -3.41 19.77 -35.90
C ASP A 89 -1.95 19.40 -36.13
N ILE A 90 -1.71 18.15 -36.55
CA ILE A 90 -0.38 17.66 -36.84
C ILE A 90 -0.37 17.13 -38.26
N ALA A 91 0.49 17.69 -39.11
CA ALA A 91 0.61 17.26 -40.50
C ALA A 91 2.06 17.24 -40.96
N ASN A 92 2.39 16.31 -41.87
CA ASN A 92 3.69 16.29 -42.56
C ASN A 92 3.68 17.12 -43.87
N TYR A 93 2.65 17.94 -44.05
CA TYR A 93 2.44 18.81 -45.21
C TYR A 93 1.75 20.10 -44.77
N GLY A 94 1.87 21.16 -45.57
CA GLY A 94 1.25 22.45 -45.28
C GLY A 94 2.06 23.40 -44.37
N PRO A 95 1.54 24.62 -44.14
CA PRO A 95 2.18 25.64 -43.32
C PRO A 95 2.06 25.32 -41.82
N ARG A 96 3.04 25.79 -41.04
CA ARG A 96 3.02 25.75 -39.57
C ARG A 96 2.38 27.03 -39.05
N THR A 97 1.28 26.91 -38.30
CA THR A 97 0.63 28.05 -37.63
C THR A 97 0.72 27.88 -36.12
N ARG A 98 1.34 28.83 -35.42
CA ARG A 98 1.35 28.87 -33.95
C ARG A 98 0.79 30.18 -33.45
N GLU A 99 -0.43 30.13 -32.94
CA GLU A 99 -1.03 31.26 -32.24
C GLU A 99 -0.58 31.26 -30.77
N VAL A 100 -0.25 32.43 -30.25
CA VAL A 100 0.04 32.60 -28.83
C VAL A 100 -1.29 32.59 -28.07
N PRO A 101 -1.44 31.82 -26.97
CA PRO A 101 -2.67 31.82 -26.19
C PRO A 101 -3.06 33.25 -25.78
N PRO A 102 -4.33 33.66 -25.90
CA PRO A 102 -4.74 35.01 -25.50
C PRO A 102 -4.48 35.20 -24.01
N ALA A 103 -3.87 36.34 -23.67
CA ALA A 103 -3.56 36.67 -22.28
C ALA A 103 -4.84 36.57 -21.43
N PRO A 104 -4.78 35.95 -20.22
CA PRO A 104 -5.93 35.92 -19.33
C PRO A 104 -6.35 37.36 -19.04
N VAL A 105 -7.63 37.65 -19.25
CA VAL A 105 -8.20 38.98 -18.96
C VAL A 105 -7.90 39.32 -17.50
N GLU A 106 -7.02 40.30 -17.29
CA GLU A 106 -6.73 40.82 -15.97
C GLU A 106 -8.02 41.43 -15.42
N VAL A 107 -8.63 40.76 -14.44
CA VAL A 107 -9.70 41.36 -13.65
C VAL A 107 -9.07 42.54 -12.90
N SER A 108 -9.53 43.74 -13.23
CA SER A 108 -9.06 45.03 -12.73
C SER A 108 -8.90 45.04 -11.20
N ALA A 109 -7.78 45.62 -10.76
CA ALA A 109 -7.29 45.66 -9.37
C ALA A 109 -8.32 46.16 -8.33
N ASP A 110 -9.32 46.93 -8.75
CA ASP A 110 -10.35 47.48 -7.84
C ASP A 110 -11.29 46.42 -7.24
N ALA A 111 -11.44 45.25 -7.88
CA ALA A 111 -12.27 44.17 -7.33
C ALA A 111 -11.53 43.33 -6.26
N ARG A 112 -10.19 43.37 -6.22
CA ARG A 112 -9.39 42.61 -5.23
C ARG A 112 -9.28 43.33 -3.89
N GLN A 113 -9.28 44.66 -3.88
CA GLN A 113 -9.04 45.43 -2.65
C GLN A 113 -10.23 45.44 -1.68
N ALA A 114 -11.45 45.17 -2.16
CA ALA A 114 -12.64 45.04 -1.30
C ALA A 114 -12.76 43.67 -0.61
N ALA A 115 -12.08 42.63 -1.10
CA ALA A 115 -12.11 41.29 -0.50
C ALA A 115 -10.94 41.02 0.47
N GLU A 116 -9.87 41.83 0.41
CA GLU A 116 -8.64 41.62 1.18
C GLU A 116 -8.63 42.30 2.56
N ALA A 117 -9.66 43.08 2.90
CA ALA A 117 -9.77 43.76 4.20
C ALA A 117 -10.42 42.90 5.32
N ALA A 118 -10.89 41.69 5.03
CA ALA A 118 -11.65 40.85 5.98
C ALA A 118 -11.02 39.48 6.33
N ALA A 119 -9.84 39.13 5.82
CA ALA A 119 -9.23 37.82 6.07
C ALA A 119 -7.88 37.95 6.80
N GLY A 120 -7.85 37.51 8.06
CA GLY A 120 -6.62 37.34 8.84
C GLY A 120 -5.62 36.36 8.19
N PRO A 121 -4.35 36.34 8.65
CA PRO A 121 -3.25 35.73 7.92
C PRO A 121 -3.38 34.19 7.87
N ALA A 122 -3.84 33.67 6.75
CA ALA A 122 -3.71 32.25 6.44
C ALA A 122 -2.24 31.90 6.09
N PRO A 123 -1.72 30.74 6.53
CA PRO A 123 -0.35 30.34 6.26
C PRO A 123 -0.13 30.18 4.75
N ARG A 124 0.88 30.90 4.24
CA ARG A 124 1.33 30.79 2.85
C ARG A 124 1.68 29.33 2.54
N ARG A 125 0.82 28.65 1.78
CA ARG A 125 1.17 27.38 1.15
C ARG A 125 2.26 27.66 0.12
N HIS A 126 3.48 27.22 0.41
CA HIS A 126 4.52 27.05 -0.59
C HIS A 126 3.97 26.17 -1.72
N LEU A 127 3.70 26.78 -2.87
CA LEU A 127 3.64 26.06 -4.13
C LEU A 127 5.07 25.59 -4.43
N PRO A 128 5.30 24.30 -4.75
CA PRO A 128 6.64 23.83 -5.07
C PRO A 128 7.11 24.48 -6.38
N GLU A 129 8.37 24.94 -6.38
CA GLU A 129 9.06 25.43 -7.58
C GLU A 129 9.12 24.35 -8.66
N ALA A 130 8.90 24.76 -9.90
CA ALA A 130 8.92 23.91 -11.08
C ALA A 130 10.34 23.38 -11.36
N GLY A 131 10.69 22.26 -10.73
CA GLY A 131 11.93 21.52 -10.97
C GLY A 131 11.68 20.16 -11.63
N SER A 132 12.09 20.04 -12.90
CA SER A 132 12.31 18.81 -13.68
C SER A 132 11.08 18.00 -14.20
N PRO A 133 10.63 18.25 -15.45
CA PRO A 133 9.44 17.59 -16.02
C PRO A 133 9.64 16.12 -16.47
N ALA A 134 10.87 15.61 -16.57
CA ALA A 134 11.13 14.24 -17.02
C ALA A 134 10.94 13.16 -15.92
N GLY A 135 11.04 13.54 -14.64
CA GLY A 135 10.66 12.67 -13.52
C GLY A 135 9.14 12.48 -13.43
N SER A 136 8.38 13.53 -13.75
CA SER A 136 6.94 13.60 -13.51
C SER A 136 6.10 12.62 -14.35
N PHE A 137 6.44 12.38 -15.63
CA PHE A 137 5.60 11.54 -16.50
C PHE A 137 5.71 10.05 -16.14
N LEU A 138 6.93 9.50 -16.06
CA LEU A 138 7.14 8.10 -15.73
C LEU A 138 6.61 7.78 -14.32
N GLU A 139 6.69 8.74 -13.40
CA GLU A 139 6.10 8.64 -12.08
C GLU A 139 4.57 8.56 -12.14
N VAL A 140 3.90 9.43 -12.92
CA VAL A 140 2.44 9.37 -13.11
C VAL A 140 1.99 8.06 -13.76
N PHE A 141 2.75 7.52 -14.72
CA PHE A 141 2.45 6.21 -15.33
C PHE A 141 2.63 5.07 -14.34
N ARG A 142 3.72 5.08 -13.56
CA ARG A 142 3.95 4.10 -12.50
C ARG A 142 2.86 4.18 -11.45
N GLU A 143 2.45 5.38 -11.05
CA GLU A 143 1.39 5.60 -10.08
C GLU A 143 0.04 5.09 -10.61
N ARG A 144 -0.34 5.40 -11.86
CA ARG A 144 -1.57 4.87 -12.46
C ARG A 144 -1.54 3.35 -12.59
N ALA A 145 -0.43 2.78 -13.02
CA ALA A 145 -0.27 1.33 -13.11
C ALA A 145 -0.35 0.67 -11.72
N TRP A 146 0.25 1.31 -10.71
CA TRP A 146 0.18 0.88 -9.32
C TRP A 146 -1.25 0.95 -8.78
N GLN A 147 -1.96 2.06 -8.97
CA GLN A 147 -3.36 2.25 -8.57
C GLN A 147 -4.29 1.25 -9.25
N LYS A 148 -4.07 0.97 -10.54
CA LYS A 148 -4.82 -0.07 -11.25
C LYS A 148 -4.57 -1.45 -10.63
N ARG A 149 -3.31 -1.79 -10.37
CA ARG A 149 -2.94 -3.04 -9.68
C ARG A 149 -3.56 -3.14 -8.29
N GLN A 150 -3.57 -2.04 -7.52
CA GLN A 150 -4.25 -1.98 -6.23
C GLN A 150 -5.74 -2.28 -6.38
N ALA A 151 -6.42 -1.69 -7.37
CA ALA A 151 -7.83 -1.93 -7.62
C ALA A 151 -8.13 -3.38 -8.01
N ASP A 152 -7.31 -3.98 -8.88
CA ASP A 152 -7.43 -5.38 -9.30
C ASP A 152 -7.21 -6.35 -8.12
N GLU A 153 -6.28 -6.03 -7.20
CA GLU A 153 -5.95 -6.88 -6.05
C GLU A 153 -7.03 -6.86 -4.95
N LEU A 154 -7.95 -5.89 -4.96
CA LEU A 154 -9.08 -5.87 -4.03
C LEU A 154 -9.93 -7.14 -4.15
N ARG A 155 -10.07 -7.69 -5.37
CA ARG A 155 -10.84 -8.91 -5.67
C ARG A 155 -12.22 -8.93 -4.99
N TRP A 156 -12.89 -7.78 -4.92
CA TRP A 156 -14.20 -7.68 -4.28
C TRP A 156 -15.27 -8.33 -5.15
N SER A 157 -16.27 -8.93 -4.50
CA SER A 157 -17.52 -9.24 -5.17
C SER A 157 -18.34 -7.97 -5.39
N ALA A 158 -19.34 -8.03 -6.27
CA ALA A 158 -20.27 -6.92 -6.48
C ALA A 158 -20.94 -6.52 -5.15
N GLY A 159 -21.36 -7.50 -4.35
CA GLY A 159 -21.99 -7.26 -3.06
C GLY A 159 -21.06 -6.62 -2.03
N GLN A 160 -19.76 -6.94 -2.02
CA GLN A 160 -18.78 -6.29 -1.15
C GLN A 160 -18.58 -4.81 -1.53
N ALA A 161 -18.51 -4.51 -2.83
CA ALA A 161 -18.40 -3.13 -3.33
C ALA A 161 -19.67 -2.30 -3.04
N GLU A 162 -20.85 -2.92 -3.12
CA GLU A 162 -22.13 -2.30 -2.73
C GLU A 162 -22.16 -1.97 -1.24
N LEU A 163 -21.71 -2.88 -0.36
CA LEU A 163 -21.66 -2.62 1.08
C LEU A 163 -20.71 -1.48 1.43
N LEU A 164 -19.53 -1.41 0.80
CA LEU A 164 -18.62 -0.28 1.00
C LEU A 164 -19.19 1.04 0.50
N SER A 165 -19.91 1.01 -0.63
CA SER A 165 -20.62 2.20 -1.13
C SER A 165 -21.72 2.64 -0.15
N ALA A 166 -22.48 1.69 0.38
CA ALA A 166 -23.53 1.96 1.38
C ALA A 166 -22.96 2.49 2.70
N ALA A 167 -21.82 1.97 3.17
CA ALA A 167 -21.11 2.50 4.33
C ALA A 167 -20.63 3.94 4.10
N GLY A 168 -20.09 4.22 2.90
CA GLY A 168 -19.65 5.56 2.51
C GLY A 168 -20.77 6.60 2.50
N SER A 169 -22.00 6.18 2.18
CA SER A 169 -23.20 7.02 2.20
C SER A 169 -23.99 6.97 3.51
N ILE A 170 -23.43 6.41 4.60
CA ILE A 170 -24.07 6.31 5.92
C ILE A 170 -25.37 5.47 5.91
N GLN A 171 -25.50 4.55 4.96
CA GLN A 171 -26.69 3.73 4.78
C GLN A 171 -26.61 2.39 5.51
N LEU A 172 -25.48 2.06 6.15
CA LEU A 172 -25.30 0.82 6.92
C LEU A 172 -25.26 1.10 8.41
N LEU A 173 -26.23 0.54 9.13
CA LEU A 173 -26.40 0.73 10.56
C LEU A 173 -26.73 -0.61 11.23
N PHE A 174 -26.15 -0.85 12.41
CA PHE A 174 -26.64 -1.84 13.35
C PHE A 174 -27.73 -1.21 14.20
N ASN A 175 -28.92 -1.80 14.16
CA ASN A 175 -30.03 -1.39 15.00
C ASN A 175 -29.82 -1.81 16.46
N ARG A 176 -30.72 -1.35 17.34
CA ARG A 176 -30.77 -1.74 18.77
C ARG A 176 -30.82 -3.25 18.96
N ASP A 177 -31.46 -3.96 18.04
CA ASP A 177 -31.58 -5.42 18.06
C ASP A 177 -30.29 -6.14 17.68
N GLY A 178 -29.20 -5.41 17.39
CA GLY A 178 -27.92 -5.97 16.95
C GLY A 178 -27.92 -6.43 15.48
N VAL A 179 -29.01 -6.24 14.74
CA VAL A 179 -29.13 -6.65 13.34
C VAL A 179 -28.62 -5.55 12.41
N LEU A 180 -27.73 -5.91 11.48
CA LEU A 180 -27.26 -5.02 10.44
C LEU A 180 -28.36 -4.77 9.38
N ARG A 181 -28.60 -3.50 9.06
CA ARG A 181 -29.54 -3.09 8.02
C ARG A 181 -28.94 -2.08 7.05
N HIS A 182 -29.36 -2.21 5.80
CA HIS A 182 -29.11 -1.26 4.72
C HIS A 182 -30.34 -0.38 4.50
N TYR A 183 -30.15 0.93 4.66
CA TYR A 183 -31.15 1.98 4.49
C TYR A 183 -30.87 2.77 3.22
N PRO A 184 -31.37 2.35 2.04
CA PRO A 184 -31.09 3.03 0.78
C PRO A 184 -31.63 4.47 0.75
N ARG A 185 -32.65 4.77 1.57
CA ARG A 185 -33.24 6.09 1.75
C ARG A 185 -33.49 6.34 3.24
N PRO A 186 -33.23 7.55 3.76
CA PRO A 186 -33.64 7.92 5.12
C PRO A 186 -35.15 7.72 5.32
N GLY A 187 -35.54 7.16 6.47
CA GLY A 187 -36.95 6.94 6.83
C GLY A 187 -37.62 5.69 6.26
N TRP A 188 -36.93 4.92 5.41
CA TRP A 188 -37.47 3.66 4.85
C TRP A 188 -37.15 2.47 5.76
N ALA A 189 -37.95 1.40 5.64
CA ALA A 189 -37.64 0.13 6.29
C ALA A 189 -36.34 -0.43 5.70
N GLY A 190 -35.28 -0.50 6.51
CA GLY A 190 -33.99 -1.00 6.08
C GLY A 190 -34.02 -2.51 5.81
N ARG A 191 -33.34 -2.93 4.73
CA ARG A 191 -33.17 -4.34 4.36
C ARG A 191 -32.14 -4.99 5.27
N THR A 192 -32.45 -6.17 5.82
CA THR A 192 -31.48 -6.95 6.60
C THR A 192 -30.32 -7.42 5.73
N VAL A 193 -29.10 -7.21 6.22
CA VAL A 193 -27.86 -7.70 5.62
C VAL A 193 -27.26 -8.71 6.59
N ALA A 194 -26.70 -9.81 6.08
CA ALA A 194 -26.05 -10.79 6.93
C ALA A 194 -24.74 -10.21 7.53
N ASP A 195 -24.66 -10.14 8.85
CA ASP A 195 -23.52 -9.58 9.60
C ASP A 195 -22.17 -10.19 9.19
N GLY A 196 -22.15 -11.50 8.91
CA GLY A 196 -20.95 -12.21 8.47
C GLY A 196 -20.34 -11.70 7.16
N ARG A 197 -21.06 -10.88 6.37
CA ARG A 197 -20.52 -10.23 5.16
C ARG A 197 -19.70 -8.98 5.48
N ILE A 198 -19.89 -8.36 6.64
CA ILE A 198 -19.12 -7.18 7.08
C ILE A 198 -17.81 -7.59 7.74
N ASP A 199 -17.78 -8.71 8.47
CA ASP A 199 -16.61 -9.14 9.22
C ASP A 199 -15.31 -9.16 8.39
N PRO A 200 -15.27 -9.67 7.14
CA PRO A 200 -14.07 -9.62 6.31
C PRO A 200 -13.65 -8.22 5.87
N LEU A 201 -14.61 -7.30 5.72
CA LEU A 201 -14.33 -5.91 5.36
C LEU A 201 -13.76 -5.13 6.55
N VAL A 202 -14.21 -5.45 7.77
CA VAL A 202 -13.64 -4.92 9.02
C VAL A 202 -12.26 -5.50 9.26
N LYS A 203 -12.12 -6.83 9.15
CA LYS A 203 -10.82 -7.51 9.20
C LYS A 203 -9.90 -7.12 8.04
N GLY A 204 -10.42 -6.65 6.91
CA GLY A 204 -9.59 -6.10 5.83
C GLY A 204 -9.10 -4.68 6.14
N GLY A 205 -9.60 -4.05 7.21
CA GLY A 205 -9.31 -2.66 7.55
C GLY A 205 -10.02 -1.65 6.66
N PHE A 206 -11.04 -2.03 5.89
CA PHE A 206 -11.81 -1.12 5.03
C PHE A 206 -12.99 -0.48 5.76
N LEU A 207 -13.55 -1.21 6.72
CA LEU A 207 -14.67 -0.78 7.54
C LEU A 207 -14.30 -0.77 9.02
N VAL A 208 -14.99 0.05 9.77
CA VAL A 208 -15.00 0.01 11.24
C VAL A 208 -16.41 0.19 11.74
N ILE A 209 -16.73 -0.51 12.82
CA ILE A 209 -18.00 -0.37 13.52
C ILE A 209 -17.75 0.65 14.64
N THR A 210 -18.29 1.86 14.48
CA THR A 210 -18.08 2.95 15.44
C THR A 210 -19.09 2.88 16.58
N GLU A 211 -18.66 3.38 17.74
CA GLU A 211 -19.48 3.60 18.94
C GLU A 211 -20.60 4.66 18.69
N PRO A 212 -21.65 4.69 19.53
CA PRO A 212 -23.03 4.78 19.08
C PRO A 212 -23.36 6.07 18.34
N TYR A 213 -23.94 5.93 17.16
CA TYR A 213 -24.45 7.03 16.33
C TYR A 213 -25.79 7.59 16.86
N GLY A 214 -26.46 6.82 17.70
CA GLY A 214 -27.75 7.12 18.33
C GLY A 214 -28.05 6.11 19.43
N PRO A 215 -29.14 6.28 20.20
CA PRO A 215 -29.45 5.44 21.36
C PRO A 215 -29.54 3.96 20.95
N GLY A 216 -28.50 3.18 21.28
CA GLY A 216 -28.39 1.74 21.03
C GLY A 216 -28.04 1.32 19.59
N SER A 217 -27.78 2.25 18.67
CA SER A 217 -27.41 1.93 17.28
C SER A 217 -25.92 2.17 17.02
N LYS A 218 -25.26 1.24 16.32
CA LYS A 218 -23.86 1.38 15.89
C LYS A 218 -23.78 1.70 14.41
N ARG A 219 -22.87 2.58 14.01
CA ARG A 219 -22.68 2.92 12.60
C ARG A 219 -21.53 2.12 12.02
N VAL A 220 -21.67 1.75 10.74
CA VAL A 220 -20.57 1.18 9.95
C VAL A 220 -19.97 2.32 9.13
N ALA A 221 -18.71 2.65 9.39
CA ALA A 221 -18.00 3.74 8.72
C ALA A 221 -16.82 3.21 7.89
N LEU A 222 -16.44 3.97 6.86
CA LEU A 222 -15.22 3.71 6.09
C LEU A 222 -13.99 4.15 6.89
N THR A 223 -12.93 3.35 6.85
CA THR A 223 -11.58 3.78 7.26
C THR A 223 -10.93 4.61 6.15
N ALA A 224 -9.74 5.17 6.39
CA ALA A 224 -8.97 5.87 5.34
C ALA A 224 -8.68 4.94 4.15
N ASP A 225 -8.26 3.71 4.43
CA ASP A 225 -8.03 2.65 3.43
C ASP A 225 -9.33 2.27 2.71
N GLY A 226 -10.46 2.19 3.42
CA GLY A 226 -11.78 1.94 2.84
C GLY A 226 -12.20 3.01 1.83
N ARG A 227 -12.00 4.29 2.18
CA ARG A 227 -12.26 5.42 1.28
C ARG A 227 -11.38 5.36 0.04
N HIS A 228 -10.08 5.12 0.22
CA HIS A 228 -9.13 5.03 -0.88
C HIS A 228 -9.49 3.86 -1.81
N ALA A 229 -9.74 2.67 -1.26
CA ALA A 229 -10.08 1.48 -2.02
C ALA A 229 -11.39 1.67 -2.82
N LEU A 230 -12.40 2.34 -2.23
CA LEU A 230 -13.63 2.67 -2.93
C LEU A 230 -13.42 3.67 -4.08
N LEU A 231 -12.54 4.66 -3.91
CA LEU A 231 -12.16 5.60 -4.99
C LEU A 231 -11.47 4.85 -6.14
N LEU A 232 -10.53 3.96 -5.84
CA LEU A 232 -9.85 3.14 -6.84
C LEU A 232 -10.84 2.24 -7.59
N TRP A 233 -11.75 1.59 -6.87
CA TRP A 233 -12.79 0.75 -7.45
C TRP A 233 -13.69 1.54 -8.43
N ARG A 234 -14.13 2.74 -8.04
CA ARG A 234 -14.96 3.61 -8.89
C ARG A 234 -14.21 4.13 -10.12
N ARG A 235 -12.93 4.48 -9.95
CA ARG A 235 -12.07 5.03 -11.01
C ARG A 235 -11.74 3.99 -12.07
N TRP A 236 -11.33 2.79 -11.66
CA TRP A 236 -10.81 1.77 -12.57
C TRP A 236 -11.83 0.71 -12.97
N ARG A 237 -12.94 0.58 -12.22
CA ARG A 237 -14.03 -0.39 -12.45
C ARG A 237 -13.51 -1.81 -12.75
N PRO A 238 -12.69 -2.39 -11.86
CA PRO A 238 -12.21 -3.75 -12.04
C PRO A 238 -13.39 -4.72 -12.11
N THR A 239 -13.22 -5.84 -12.83
CA THR A 239 -14.25 -6.87 -12.96
C THR A 239 -14.55 -7.48 -11.58
N PRO A 240 -15.80 -7.42 -11.09
CA PRO A 240 -16.15 -8.04 -9.82
C PRO A 240 -15.84 -9.53 -9.82
N THR A 241 -15.20 -10.02 -8.75
CA THR A 241 -14.90 -11.45 -8.62
C THR A 241 -16.18 -12.20 -8.21
N PRO A 242 -16.66 -13.20 -8.98
CA PRO A 242 -17.80 -13.99 -8.58
C PRO A 242 -17.42 -14.77 -7.31
N LYS A 243 -18.15 -14.54 -6.22
CA LYS A 243 -17.95 -15.23 -4.94
C LYS A 243 -19.27 -15.78 -4.43
N ASN A 244 -19.21 -16.98 -3.87
CA ASN A 244 -20.33 -17.58 -3.15
C ASN A 244 -20.49 -16.94 -1.75
N ALA A 245 -21.64 -17.14 -1.10
CA ALA A 245 -21.90 -16.59 0.23
C ALA A 245 -20.86 -17.02 1.30
N LYS A 246 -20.25 -18.21 1.14
CA LYS A 246 -19.16 -18.69 2.01
C LYS A 246 -17.84 -17.99 1.71
N GLU A 247 -17.53 -17.76 0.44
CA GLU A 247 -16.30 -17.11 -0.01
C GLU A 247 -16.30 -15.61 0.29
N GLU A 248 -17.47 -14.97 0.27
CA GLU A 248 -17.60 -13.58 0.72
C GLU A 248 -17.31 -13.38 2.21
N ARG A 249 -17.37 -14.45 3.01
CA ARG A 249 -17.03 -14.48 4.45
C ARG A 249 -15.54 -14.77 4.69
N ALA A 250 -14.77 -15.09 3.65
CA ALA A 250 -13.35 -15.34 3.79
C ALA A 250 -12.60 -14.02 4.07
N PRO A 251 -11.52 -14.04 4.88
CA PRO A 251 -10.71 -12.85 5.16
C PRO A 251 -10.24 -12.17 3.88
N LEU A 252 -10.38 -10.84 3.83
CA LEU A 252 -9.88 -10.04 2.72
C LEU A 252 -8.46 -9.56 2.98
N HIS A 253 -7.69 -9.39 1.90
CA HIS A 253 -6.41 -8.72 1.98
C HIS A 253 -6.63 -7.21 2.23
N PRO A 254 -5.82 -6.58 3.10
CA PRO A 254 -5.85 -5.13 3.25
C PRO A 254 -5.39 -4.43 1.97
N LEU A 255 -5.71 -3.16 1.83
CA LEU A 255 -5.27 -2.35 0.70
C LEU A 255 -3.74 -2.41 0.56
N LEU A 256 -3.24 -2.76 -0.64
CA LEU A 256 -1.80 -2.79 -0.91
C LEU A 256 -1.18 -1.41 -0.65
N GLY A 257 -0.27 -1.32 0.32
CA GLY A 257 0.35 -0.05 0.71
C GLY A 257 -0.53 0.87 1.57
N GLY A 258 -1.71 0.40 2.00
CA GLY A 258 -2.56 1.11 2.97
C GLY A 258 -2.02 1.11 4.39
N GLU A 259 -2.69 1.85 5.27
CA GLU A 259 -2.36 1.96 6.68
C GLU A 259 -2.52 0.61 7.39
N GLU A 260 -3.58 -0.16 7.08
CA GLU A 260 -3.83 -1.46 7.71
C GLU A 260 -2.76 -2.48 7.31
N ALA A 261 -2.39 -2.52 6.03
CA ALA A 261 -1.31 -3.36 5.54
C ALA A 261 0.01 -3.01 6.24
N SER A 262 0.30 -1.73 6.39
CA SER A 262 1.50 -1.24 7.07
C SER A 262 1.50 -1.61 8.56
N ARG A 263 0.36 -1.46 9.24
CA ARG A 263 0.19 -1.80 10.66
C ARG A 263 0.39 -3.30 10.91
N ARG A 264 -0.25 -4.15 10.09
CA ARG A 264 -0.07 -5.61 10.14
C ARG A 264 1.37 -6.02 9.90
N LYS A 265 2.03 -5.41 8.92
CA LYS A 265 3.44 -5.67 8.62
C LYS A 265 4.35 -5.29 9.79
N ARG A 266 4.12 -4.15 10.45
CA ARG A 266 4.88 -3.75 11.64
C ARG A 266 4.67 -4.72 12.80
N ALA A 267 3.43 -5.07 13.09
CA ALA A 267 3.14 -5.99 14.19
C ALA A 267 3.70 -7.40 13.94
N ALA A 268 3.64 -7.90 12.70
CA ALA A 268 4.27 -9.15 12.31
C ALA A 268 5.81 -9.09 12.44
N ALA A 269 6.42 -7.94 12.09
CA ALA A 269 7.86 -7.74 12.26
C ALA A 269 8.27 -7.68 13.75
N GLU A 270 7.47 -7.06 14.60
CA GLU A 270 7.69 -7.04 16.05
C GLU A 270 7.54 -8.43 16.66
N GLU A 271 6.52 -9.19 16.27
CA GLU A 271 6.34 -10.57 16.71
C GLU A 271 7.49 -11.45 16.24
N GLN A 272 7.94 -11.28 15.00
CA GLN A 272 9.11 -12.00 14.50
C GLN A 272 10.37 -11.67 15.30
N ARG A 273 10.61 -10.39 15.62
CA ARG A 273 11.72 -9.99 16.49
C ARG A 273 11.63 -10.62 17.88
N LYS A 274 10.44 -10.70 18.47
CA LYS A 274 10.24 -11.39 19.75
C LYS A 274 10.58 -12.88 19.65
N ARG A 275 10.11 -13.55 18.58
CA ARG A 275 10.42 -14.96 18.34
C ARG A 275 11.91 -15.20 18.12
N ASP A 276 12.57 -14.34 17.36
CA ASP A 276 14.01 -14.44 17.13
C ASP A 276 14.76 -14.28 18.47
N ALA A 277 14.37 -13.32 19.31
CA ALA A 277 14.95 -13.16 20.65
C ALA A 277 14.70 -14.37 21.57
N GLU A 278 13.47 -14.91 21.60
CA GLU A 278 13.15 -16.12 22.36
C GLU A 278 13.97 -17.32 21.86
N ARG A 279 14.16 -17.45 20.55
CA ARG A 279 14.97 -18.50 19.94
C ARG A 279 16.45 -18.35 20.30
N ASP A 280 16.98 -17.12 20.32
CA ASP A 280 18.37 -16.86 20.70
C ASP A 280 18.61 -17.24 22.17
N VAL A 281 17.66 -16.93 23.06
CA VAL A 281 17.69 -17.36 24.47
C VAL A 281 17.63 -18.89 24.58
N MET A 282 16.78 -19.54 23.78
CA MET A 282 16.69 -21.00 23.75
C MET A 282 18.01 -21.65 23.29
N TYR A 283 18.64 -21.12 22.24
CA TYR A 283 19.92 -21.66 21.75
C TYR A 283 21.05 -21.44 22.73
N ALA A 284 21.12 -20.28 23.39
CA ALA A 284 22.11 -20.05 24.44
C ALA A 284 21.96 -21.06 25.60
N ALA A 285 20.72 -21.31 26.05
CA ALA A 285 20.45 -22.32 27.08
C ALA A 285 20.76 -23.75 26.61
N LEU A 286 20.59 -24.04 25.31
CA LEU A 286 20.96 -25.32 24.72
C LEU A 286 22.47 -25.52 24.69
N ASP A 287 23.23 -24.47 24.34
CA ASP A 287 24.70 -24.51 24.35
C ASP A 287 25.24 -24.73 25.77
N GLU A 288 24.67 -24.05 26.77
CA GLU A 288 24.99 -24.28 28.18
C GLU A 288 24.69 -25.71 28.62
N LEU A 289 23.54 -26.25 28.19
CA LEU A 289 23.15 -27.62 28.49
C LEU A 289 24.10 -28.63 27.84
N ILE A 290 24.49 -28.43 26.58
CA ILE A 290 25.45 -29.30 25.88
C ILE A 290 26.79 -29.26 26.60
N ALA A 291 27.30 -28.08 26.96
CA ALA A 291 28.54 -27.94 27.70
C ALA A 291 28.49 -28.63 29.07
N TRP A 292 27.34 -28.56 29.76
CA TRP A 292 27.11 -29.28 31.01
C TRP A 292 27.10 -30.81 30.79
N GLU A 293 26.44 -31.31 29.75
CA GLU A 293 26.38 -32.74 29.44
C GLU A 293 27.75 -33.29 29.05
N GLU A 294 28.53 -32.55 28.25
CA GLU A 294 29.91 -32.92 27.92
C GLU A 294 30.80 -32.97 29.16
N ARG A 295 30.62 -32.03 30.10
CA ARG A 295 31.33 -32.04 31.38
C ARG A 295 30.91 -33.25 32.22
N ASP A 296 29.62 -33.51 32.42
CA ASP A 296 29.15 -34.67 33.18
C ASP A 296 29.66 -35.98 32.56
N ASP A 297 29.70 -36.08 31.23
CA ASP A 297 30.22 -37.23 30.52
C ASP A 297 31.71 -37.46 30.75
N ARG A 298 32.53 -36.39 30.79
CA ARG A 298 33.95 -36.48 31.14
C ARG A 298 34.13 -37.00 32.56
N LEU A 299 33.42 -36.43 33.53
CA LEU A 299 33.52 -36.82 34.94
C LEU A 299 32.95 -38.21 35.20
N TRP A 300 31.90 -38.59 34.47
CA TRP A 300 31.33 -39.93 34.49
C TRP A 300 32.33 -40.97 33.98
N LYS A 301 33.09 -40.68 32.91
CA LYS A 301 34.13 -41.59 32.40
C LYS A 301 35.19 -41.88 33.44
N VAL A 302 35.65 -40.88 34.19
CA VAL A 302 36.63 -41.06 35.28
C VAL A 302 36.08 -42.01 36.34
N TRP A 303 34.85 -41.77 36.79
CA TRP A 303 34.18 -42.65 37.75
C TRP A 303 34.00 -44.08 37.21
N ALA A 304 33.57 -44.20 35.95
CA ALA A 304 33.37 -45.48 35.29
C ALA A 304 34.68 -46.27 35.15
N THR A 305 35.81 -45.62 34.88
CA THR A 305 37.13 -46.26 34.82
C THR A 305 37.50 -46.87 36.16
N VAL A 306 37.36 -46.13 37.27
CA VAL A 306 37.67 -46.62 38.63
C VAL A 306 36.74 -47.78 39.01
N GLN A 307 35.47 -47.72 38.62
CA GLN A 307 34.47 -48.75 38.96
C GLN A 307 34.42 -49.93 37.96
N GLY A 308 35.27 -49.94 36.92
CA GLY A 308 35.24 -50.96 35.87
C GLY A 308 33.93 -51.02 35.07
N ILE A 309 33.23 -49.89 34.91
CA ILE A 309 31.94 -49.80 34.22
C ILE A 309 32.15 -49.47 32.73
N THR A 310 31.73 -50.38 31.84
CA THR A 310 31.86 -50.17 30.39
C THR A 310 30.68 -49.44 29.76
N HIS A 311 29.48 -49.56 30.34
CA HIS A 311 28.24 -49.02 29.77
C HIS A 311 27.44 -48.20 30.79
N ARG A 312 26.91 -47.05 30.36
CA ARG A 312 26.21 -46.11 31.24
C ARG A 312 24.90 -46.65 31.80
N LEU A 313 24.14 -47.47 31.05
CA LEU A 313 22.91 -48.21 31.46
C LEU A 313 22.09 -47.61 32.64
N GLY A 314 21.85 -46.29 32.63
CA GLY A 314 21.12 -45.59 33.71
C GLY A 314 21.87 -45.42 35.04
N ARG A 315 23.11 -45.91 35.17
CA ARG A 315 23.99 -45.69 36.32
C ARG A 315 24.45 -44.23 36.33
N ARG A 316 24.20 -43.54 37.43
CA ARG A 316 24.68 -42.19 37.68
C ARG A 316 25.83 -42.23 38.67
N ARG A 317 26.82 -41.37 38.44
CA ARG A 317 27.88 -41.09 39.41
C ARG A 317 27.23 -40.51 40.68
N PRO A 318 27.59 -41.00 41.89
CA PRO A 318 27.10 -40.40 43.13
C PRO A 318 27.54 -38.93 43.25
N VAL A 319 26.65 -38.07 43.71
CA VAL A 319 26.96 -36.65 43.93
C VAL A 319 28.03 -36.53 45.03
N GLY A 320 29.10 -35.77 44.76
CA GLY A 320 30.20 -35.59 45.69
C GLY A 320 31.22 -36.73 45.74
N TRP A 321 31.12 -37.73 44.86
CA TRP A 321 32.14 -38.77 44.76
C TRP A 321 33.48 -38.20 44.28
N MET A 322 34.57 -38.64 44.90
CA MET A 322 35.94 -38.31 44.53
C MET A 322 36.83 -39.56 44.59
N PRO A 323 37.77 -39.72 43.64
CA PRO A 323 38.74 -40.81 43.69
C PRO A 323 39.77 -40.57 44.81
N THR A 324 40.22 -41.65 45.44
CA THR A 324 41.30 -41.60 46.43
C THR A 324 42.66 -41.35 45.77
N PRO A 325 43.68 -40.85 46.52
CA PRO A 325 45.02 -40.68 45.96
C PRO A 325 45.63 -41.95 45.36
N GLU A 326 45.28 -43.11 45.92
CA GLU A 326 45.71 -44.42 45.45
C GLU A 326 45.07 -44.77 44.10
N GLU A 327 43.75 -44.58 43.96
CA GLU A 327 43.01 -44.80 42.71
C GLU A 327 43.49 -43.87 41.58
N ILE A 328 43.85 -42.62 41.90
CA ILE A 328 44.40 -41.67 40.93
C ILE A 328 45.70 -42.21 40.33
N ALA A 329 46.59 -42.77 41.16
CA ALA A 329 47.86 -43.34 40.74
C ALA A 329 47.68 -44.66 39.97
N GLU A 330 46.78 -45.54 40.43
CA GLU A 330 46.54 -46.85 39.82
C GLU A 330 45.93 -46.75 38.41
N TYR A 331 44.92 -45.90 38.23
CA TYR A 331 44.22 -45.76 36.95
C TYR A 331 44.78 -44.67 36.04
N ASN A 332 45.87 -44.00 36.46
CA ASN A 332 46.50 -42.90 35.75
C ASN A 332 45.48 -41.85 35.27
N LEU A 333 44.65 -41.39 36.21
CA LEU A 333 43.54 -40.47 35.90
C LEU A 333 44.07 -39.09 35.49
N ASP A 334 43.38 -38.45 34.53
CA ASP A 334 43.74 -37.09 34.09
C ASP A 334 43.65 -36.10 35.27
N PRO A 335 44.76 -35.44 35.65
CA PRO A 335 44.77 -34.51 36.78
C PRO A 335 43.77 -33.36 36.60
N ALA A 336 43.51 -32.90 35.36
CA ALA A 336 42.55 -31.84 35.11
C ALA A 336 41.11 -32.28 35.46
N ALA A 337 40.73 -33.52 35.09
CA ALA A 337 39.43 -34.07 35.43
C ALA A 337 39.27 -34.33 36.93
N VAL A 338 40.36 -34.72 37.63
CA VAL A 338 40.36 -34.90 39.08
C VAL A 338 40.20 -33.57 39.82
N ASP A 339 40.83 -32.50 39.33
CA ASP A 339 40.65 -31.15 39.90
C ASP A 339 39.22 -30.62 39.66
N GLU A 340 38.62 -30.90 38.50
CA GLU A 340 37.20 -30.62 38.26
C GLU A 340 36.27 -31.41 39.20
N LEU A 341 36.58 -32.69 39.49
CA LEU A 341 35.84 -33.52 40.46
C LEU A 341 35.92 -32.93 41.87
N ARG A 342 37.10 -32.48 42.29
CA ARG A 342 37.31 -31.79 43.58
C ARG A 342 36.48 -30.52 43.67
N ALA A 343 36.51 -29.70 42.62
CA ALA A 343 35.75 -28.46 42.57
C ALA A 343 34.23 -28.73 42.64
N GLU A 344 33.74 -29.75 41.94
CA GLU A 344 32.32 -30.12 41.96
C GLU A 344 31.88 -30.73 43.30
N ALA A 345 32.74 -31.51 43.97
CA ALA A 345 32.44 -32.05 45.30
C ALA A 345 32.23 -30.93 46.34
N GLY A 346 32.90 -29.79 46.16
CA GLY A 346 32.67 -28.58 46.95
C GLY A 346 31.43 -27.79 46.54
N CYS A 347 31.02 -27.83 45.27
CA CYS A 347 29.88 -27.10 44.70
C CYS A 347 29.28 -27.85 43.50
N ALA A 348 28.23 -28.65 43.74
CA ALA A 348 27.53 -29.36 42.67
C ALA A 348 26.84 -28.35 41.73
N VAL A 349 27.16 -28.41 40.43
CA VAL A 349 26.53 -27.56 39.42
C VAL A 349 25.25 -28.24 38.93
N PRO A 350 24.06 -27.66 39.19
CA PRO A 350 22.81 -28.26 38.75
C PRO A 350 22.71 -28.28 37.23
N LYS A 351 21.93 -29.22 36.68
CA LYS A 351 21.64 -29.28 35.25
C LYS A 351 20.91 -28.01 34.81
N PRO A 352 21.37 -27.30 33.76
CA PRO A 352 20.66 -26.15 33.22
C PRO A 352 19.25 -26.54 32.76
N GLU A 353 18.26 -25.72 33.13
CA GLU A 353 16.87 -25.91 32.67
C GLU A 353 16.65 -25.15 31.36
N LEU A 354 16.05 -25.82 30.37
CA LEU A 354 15.68 -25.18 29.11
C LEU A 354 14.48 -24.23 29.32
N PRO A 355 14.52 -23.02 28.76
CA PRO A 355 13.41 -22.09 28.84
C PRO A 355 12.16 -22.66 28.16
N ARG A 356 10.98 -22.44 28.77
CA ARG A 356 9.70 -22.85 28.18
C ARG A 356 9.30 -21.85 27.09
N MET A 357 9.28 -22.31 25.84
CA MET A 357 8.82 -21.50 24.71
C MET A 357 7.30 -21.30 24.74
N SER A 358 6.86 -20.08 24.46
CA SER A 358 5.43 -19.78 24.32
C SER A 358 4.86 -20.43 23.05
N PRO A 359 3.66 -21.02 23.08
CA PRO A 359 3.04 -21.55 21.88
C PRO A 359 2.71 -20.43 20.89
N LEU A 360 2.88 -20.70 19.59
CA LEU A 360 2.55 -19.76 18.51
C LEU A 360 1.04 -19.43 18.56
N ARG A 361 0.70 -18.19 18.90
CA ARG A 361 -0.67 -17.68 18.84
C ARG A 361 -0.84 -16.76 17.64
N PRO A 362 -1.99 -16.81 16.93
CA PRO A 362 -2.31 -15.84 15.90
C PRO A 362 -2.33 -14.42 16.47
N LEU A 363 -1.81 -13.47 15.70
CA LEU A 363 -1.73 -12.07 16.09
C LEU A 363 -3.09 -11.38 15.83
N ASP A 364 -3.88 -11.18 16.89
CA ASP A 364 -5.14 -10.44 16.81
C ASP A 364 -4.89 -8.94 17.05
N LEU A 365 -4.97 -8.13 15.98
CA LEU A 365 -4.87 -6.67 16.06
C LEU A 365 -6.26 -6.03 16.16
N PRO A 366 -6.45 -5.01 17.03
CA PRO A 366 -7.69 -4.24 17.07
C PRO A 366 -7.93 -3.53 15.73
N PRO A 367 -9.17 -3.26 15.28
CA PRO A 367 -9.44 -2.59 14.00
C PRO A 367 -8.92 -1.14 13.94
N LEU A 368 -8.74 -0.58 12.74
CA LEU A 368 -8.38 0.84 12.55
C LEU A 368 -9.54 1.77 12.96
N PRO A 369 -9.22 2.98 13.44
CA PRO A 369 -10.25 3.99 13.72
C PRO A 369 -10.97 4.43 12.44
N ALA A 370 -12.17 4.99 12.61
CA ALA A 370 -12.91 5.57 11.50
C ALA A 370 -12.18 6.80 10.97
N ALA A 371 -12.25 6.97 9.66
CA ALA A 371 -11.72 8.17 9.06
C ALA A 371 -12.65 9.35 9.40
N PRO A 372 -12.11 10.55 9.72
CA PRO A 372 -12.96 11.72 9.96
C PRO A 372 -13.78 12.00 8.69
N SER A 373 -15.10 12.10 8.83
CA SER A 373 -15.98 12.50 7.73
C SER A 373 -15.88 14.01 7.53
N ASP A 374 -15.60 14.48 6.32
CA ASP A 374 -15.50 15.90 6.00
C ASP A 374 -16.80 16.68 6.32
N GLU A 375 -17.94 15.99 6.41
CA GLU A 375 -19.22 16.56 6.86
C GLU A 375 -19.23 17.03 8.33
N GLN A 376 -18.29 16.58 9.18
CA GLN A 376 -18.17 17.11 10.55
C GLN A 376 -17.45 18.46 10.60
N LEU A 377 -16.68 18.83 9.58
CA LEU A 377 -15.99 20.12 9.55
C LEU A 377 -16.92 21.25 9.08
N GLY A 378 -17.92 20.95 8.26
CA GLY A 378 -18.91 21.93 7.79
C GLY A 378 -20.02 22.28 8.79
N LEU A 379 -20.16 21.53 9.89
CA LEU A 379 -21.25 21.74 10.86
C LEU A 379 -20.90 22.68 12.03
N PHE A 380 -19.60 22.97 12.24
CA PHE A 380 -19.14 23.83 13.33
C PHE A 380 -18.86 25.29 12.90
N ASP A 381 -18.83 25.58 11.59
CA ASP A 381 -18.54 26.94 11.06
C ASP A 381 -19.78 27.87 10.95
N MET A 382 -20.97 27.44 11.40
CA MET A 382 -22.22 28.21 11.23
C MET A 382 -22.82 28.76 12.55
N ARG A 383 -22.05 28.82 13.64
CA ARG A 383 -22.52 29.40 14.91
C ARG A 383 -21.48 30.32 15.56
N THR A 384 -21.20 31.47 14.96
CA THR A 384 -20.54 32.57 15.69
C THR A 384 -20.80 33.95 15.10
N GLU A 385 -22.00 34.25 14.57
CA GLU A 385 -22.29 35.62 14.11
C GLU A 385 -23.79 35.93 14.17
N SER A 386 -24.33 36.04 15.39
CA SER A 386 -25.67 36.60 15.64
C SER A 386 -25.79 37.06 17.10
N SER A 387 -24.96 38.02 17.51
CA SER A 387 -25.21 38.83 18.72
C SER A 387 -24.40 40.10 18.64
N ASN A 388 -25.01 41.15 18.07
CA ASN A 388 -24.96 42.53 18.57
C ASN A 388 -25.56 43.47 17.52
N CYS A 389 -26.87 43.70 17.62
CA CYS A 389 -27.52 44.90 17.10
C CYS A 389 -28.57 45.33 18.12
N LEU A 390 -28.11 46.04 19.16
CA LEU A 390 -28.90 46.91 20.01
C LEU A 390 -27.99 48.07 20.43
N GLN A 391 -28.03 49.16 19.67
CA GLN A 391 -28.02 50.54 20.15
C GLN A 391 -28.40 51.50 19.03
#